data_AF-A0A512C1N9-F1
#
_entry.id   AF-A0A512C1N9-F1
#
_cell.length_a   1.000
_cell.length_b   1.000
_cell.length_c   1.000
_cell.angle_alpha   90.00
_cell.angle_beta   90.00
_cell.angle_gamma   90.00
#
_symmetry.space_group_name_H-M   'P 1'
#
loop_
_entity.id
_entity.type
_entity.pdbx_description
1 polymer ?
#
loop_
_entity_poly.entity_id
_entity_poly.type
_entity_poly.pdbx_seq_one_letter_code
_entity_poly.pdbx_strand_id
1 'polypeptide(L)'
;MRYTRDTTAISEITGQPVSTWSEEWQHECEARTVLAMSKAERETFFNGSTDDDGKRKERGIIAIRGVAAAENLRANMQKLQDARTGMR
;
A
#
# COMPACT_ATOMS: atom_id res chain seq x y z
N MET A 1 13.48 25.54 -21.03
CA MET A 1 13.34 24.12 -20.65
C MET A 1 11.87 23.83 -20.40
N ARG A 2 11.21 23.02 -21.24
CA ARG A 2 9.88 22.48 -20.92
C ARG A 2 10.11 21.22 -20.07
N TYR A 3 9.79 21.28 -18.79
CA TYR A 3 9.71 20.08 -17.96
C TYR A 3 8.45 19.31 -18.36
N THR A 4 8.56 18.42 -19.34
CA THR A 4 7.57 17.36 -19.54
C THR A 4 7.89 16.26 -18.53
N ARG A 5 7.18 16.26 -17.39
CA ARG A 5 7.13 15.07 -16.54
C ARG A 5 6.31 14.04 -17.31
N ASP A 6 6.87 12.85 -17.50
CA ASP A 6 6.08 11.70 -17.87
C ASP A 6 5.08 11.46 -16.72
N THR A 7 3.80 11.67 -16.98
CA THR A 7 2.72 11.50 -16.00
C THR A 7 2.07 10.14 -16.12
N THR A 8 2.73 9.19 -16.79
CA THR A 8 2.26 7.83 -16.98
C THR A 8 3.23 6.82 -16.36
N ALA A 9 2.69 5.77 -15.76
CA ALA A 9 3.44 4.65 -15.21
C ALA A 9 2.77 3.33 -15.59
N ILE A 10 3.52 2.24 -15.71
CA ILE A 10 2.93 0.90 -15.89
C ILE A 10 2.52 0.36 -14.52
N SER A 11 1.22 0.08 -14.36
CA SER A 11 0.70 -0.61 -13.17
C SER A 11 1.20 -2.05 -13.13
N GLU A 12 1.78 -2.47 -12.01
CA GLU A 12 2.14 -3.88 -11.79
C GLU A 12 0.90 -4.77 -11.66
N ILE A 13 -0.21 -4.22 -11.15
CA ILE A 13 -1.45 -4.99 -10.95
C ILE A 13 -2.10 -5.35 -12.29
N THR A 14 -2.12 -4.42 -13.24
CA THR A 14 -2.86 -4.57 -14.51
C THR A 14 -1.98 -4.73 -15.74
N GLY A 15 -0.69 -4.39 -15.65
CA GLY A 15 0.23 -4.31 -16.78
C GLY A 15 -0.06 -3.17 -17.75
N GLN A 16 -1.02 -2.28 -17.43
CA GLN A 16 -1.44 -1.18 -18.31
C GLN A 16 -0.86 0.17 -17.86
N PRO A 17 -0.70 1.14 -18.77
CA PRO A 17 -0.38 2.51 -18.42
C PRO A 17 -1.47 3.15 -17.56
N VAL A 18 -1.08 3.77 -16.45
CA VAL A 18 -1.93 4.54 -15.53
C VAL A 18 -1.34 5.94 -15.33
N SER A 19 -2.20 6.90 -14.99
CA SER A 19 -1.76 8.25 -14.65
C SER A 19 -1.10 8.26 -13.27
N THR A 20 0.04 8.92 -13.12
CA THR A 20 0.71 9.06 -11.81
C THR A 20 -0.07 9.93 -10.82
N TRP A 21 -1.18 10.52 -11.25
CA TRP A 21 -2.10 11.33 -10.43
C TRP A 21 -3.40 10.60 -10.11
N SER A 22 -3.59 9.36 -10.59
CA SER A 22 -4.83 8.62 -10.34
C SER A 22 -4.84 7.95 -8.97
N GLU A 23 -6.05 7.72 -8.45
CA GLU A 23 -6.23 6.96 -7.21
C GLU A 23 -5.74 5.52 -7.37
N GLU A 24 -5.86 4.90 -8.55
CA GLU A 24 -5.33 3.55 -8.76
C GLU A 24 -3.81 3.52 -8.56
N TRP A 25 -3.09 4.51 -9.10
CA TRP A 25 -1.65 4.61 -8.92
C TRP A 25 -1.26 4.88 -7.47
N GLN A 26 -2.01 5.74 -6.78
CA GLN A 26 -1.81 5.99 -5.35
C GLN A 26 -1.97 4.70 -4.53
N HIS A 27 -3.05 3.95 -4.77
CA HIS A 27 -3.33 2.70 -4.06
C HIS A 27 -2.28 1.62 -4.34
N GLU A 28 -1.80 1.51 -5.58
CA GLU A 28 -0.73 0.57 -5.92
C GLU A 28 0.59 0.96 -5.24
N CYS A 29 0.95 2.25 -5.21
CA CYS A 29 2.15 2.72 -4.51
C CYS A 29 2.09 2.47 -3.00
N GLU A 30 0.92 2.67 -2.37
CA GLU A 30 0.72 2.34 -0.96
C GLU A 30 0.90 0.84 -0.72
N ALA A 31 0.27 -0.01 -1.54
CA ALA A 31 0.41 -1.46 -1.44
C ALA A 31 1.87 -1.92 -1.62
N ARG A 32 2.60 -1.35 -2.59
CA ARG A 32 4.04 -1.61 -2.81
C ARG A 32 4.86 -1.28 -1.56
N THR A 33 4.59 -0.13 -0.95
CA THR A 33 5.30 0.34 0.24
C THR A 33 5.09 -0.63 1.41
N VAL A 34 3.85 -1.05 1.66
CA VAL A 34 3.54 -1.98 2.76
C VAL A 34 4.06 -3.39 2.48
N LEU A 35 4.16 -3.81 1.22
CA LEU A 35 4.79 -5.08 0.85
C LEU A 35 6.31 -5.08 1.04
N ALA A 36 6.96 -3.92 0.93
CA ALA A 36 8.40 -3.78 1.17
C ALA A 36 8.77 -3.82 2.67
N MET A 37 7.81 -3.57 3.56
CA MET A 37 7.99 -3.69 5.01
C MET A 37 8.21 -5.15 5.43
N SER A 38 8.96 -5.35 6.51
CA SER A 38 9.02 -6.63 7.21
C SER A 38 7.64 -7.02 7.77
N LYS A 39 7.48 -8.28 8.13
CA LYS A 39 6.22 -8.77 8.71
C LYS A 39 5.86 -8.00 9.99
N ALA A 40 6.83 -7.74 10.86
CA ALA A 40 6.59 -7.02 12.12
C ALA A 40 6.16 -5.57 11.88
N GLU A 41 6.86 -4.84 11.01
CA GLU A 41 6.52 -3.46 10.66
C GLU A 41 5.13 -3.37 10.02
N ARG A 42 4.77 -4.33 9.17
CA ARG A 42 3.43 -4.40 8.58
C ARG A 42 2.34 -4.63 9.62
N GLU A 43 2.55 -5.53 10.57
CA GLU A 43 1.59 -5.74 11.67
C GLU A 43 1.40 -4.47 12.50
N THR A 44 2.49 -3.78 12.82
CA THR A 44 2.43 -2.48 13.51
C THR A 44 1.75 -1.41 12.65
N PHE A 45 2.00 -1.38 11.34
CA PHE A 45 1.36 -0.44 10.42
C PHE A 45 -0.17 -0.61 10.40
N PHE A 46 -0.66 -1.86 10.39
CA PHE A 46 -2.11 -2.11 10.37
C PHE A 46 -2.78 -1.89 11.73
N ASN A 47 -2.19 -2.43 12.79
CA ASN A 47 -2.82 -2.54 14.11
C ASN A 47 -2.39 -1.45 15.09
N GLY A 48 -1.23 -0.84 14.87
CA GLY A 48 -0.55 0.06 15.80
C GLY A 48 0.42 -0.69 16.69
N SER A 49 0.98 0.02 17.68
CA SER A 49 1.87 -0.54 18.69
C SER A 49 1.40 -0.15 20.10
N THR A 50 1.78 -0.98 21.06
CA THR A 50 1.62 -0.71 22.49
C THR A 50 2.99 -0.50 23.13
N ASP A 51 3.04 0.24 24.22
CA ASP A 51 4.21 0.30 25.10
C ASP A 51 4.29 -0.93 26.03
N ASP A 52 5.32 -0.97 26.86
CA ASP A 52 5.58 -2.07 27.81
C ASP A 52 4.50 -2.19 28.90
N ASP A 53 3.74 -1.11 29.14
CA ASP A 53 2.59 -1.07 30.06
C ASP A 53 1.27 -1.47 29.37
N GLY A 54 1.32 -1.89 28.10
CA GLY A 54 0.16 -2.29 27.31
C GLY A 54 -0.72 -1.12 26.85
N LYS A 55 -0.29 0.14 27.05
CA LYS A 55 -1.01 1.31 26.55
C LYS A 55 -0.69 1.54 25.08
N ARG A 56 -1.66 2.05 24.33
CA ARG A 56 -1.46 2.31 22.90
C ARG A 56 -0.46 3.45 22.70
N LYS A 57 0.66 3.13 22.06
CA LYS A 57 1.71 4.08 21.69
C LYS A 57 1.43 4.72 20.34
N GLU A 58 1.11 3.91 19.33
CA GLU A 58 0.83 4.37 17.97
C GLU A 58 -0.48 3.79 17.45
N ARG A 59 -1.16 4.57 16.60
CA ARG A 59 -2.40 4.12 15.94
C ARG A 59 -2.04 3.48 14.61
N GLY A 60 -2.49 2.25 14.39
CA GLY A 60 -2.43 1.64 13.07
C GLY A 60 -3.47 2.23 12.10
N ILE A 61 -3.33 1.90 10.82
CA ILE A 61 -4.21 2.38 9.76
C ILE A 61 -5.68 1.99 9.98
N ILE A 62 -5.95 0.84 10.61
CA ILE A 62 -7.33 0.43 10.94
C ILE A 62 -7.98 1.46 11.87
N ALA A 63 -7.24 1.92 12.88
CA ALA A 63 -7.75 2.92 13.80
C ALA A 63 -7.83 4.31 13.17
N ILE A 64 -6.97 4.65 12.20
CA ILE A 64 -6.92 6.00 11.58
C ILE A 64 -7.93 6.14 10.44
N ARG A 65 -7.96 5.17 9.52
CA ARG A 65 -8.73 5.21 8.27
C ARG A 65 -9.93 4.26 8.24
N GLY A 66 -10.09 3.43 9.28
CA GLY A 66 -11.19 2.47 9.40
C GLY A 66 -10.88 1.12 8.76
N VAL A 67 -11.70 0.12 9.14
CA VAL A 67 -11.55 -1.28 8.69
C VAL A 67 -11.69 -1.39 7.18
N ALA A 68 -12.66 -0.71 6.57
CA ALA A 68 -12.89 -0.79 5.12
C ALA A 68 -11.67 -0.32 4.30
N ALA A 69 -11.02 0.77 4.73
CA ALA A 69 -9.81 1.25 4.08
C ALA A 69 -8.63 0.28 4.25
N ALA A 70 -8.49 -0.32 5.42
CA ALA A 70 -7.45 -1.32 5.68
C ALA A 70 -7.66 -2.60 4.85
N GLU A 71 -8.90 -3.06 4.71
CA GLU A 71 -9.26 -4.20 3.86
C GLU A 71 -9.00 -3.92 2.37
N ASN A 72 -9.33 -2.72 1.88
CA ASN A 72 -9.02 -2.32 0.52
C ASN A 72 -7.50 -2.34 0.25
N LEU A 73 -6.70 -1.88 1.21
CA LEU A 73 -5.24 -1.94 1.10
C LEU A 73 -4.73 -3.39 1.08
N ARG A 74 -5.25 -4.27 1.94
CA ARG A 74 -4.93 -5.71 1.91
C ARG A 74 -5.28 -6.35 0.57
N ALA A 75 -6.44 -6.02 0.01
CA ALA A 75 -6.85 -6.52 -1.30
C ALA A 75 -5.90 -6.06 -2.41
N ASN A 76 -5.45 -4.80 -2.39
CA ASN A 76 -4.47 -4.31 -3.36
C ASN A 76 -3.09 -4.95 -3.19
N MET A 77 -2.66 -5.21 -1.95
CA MET A 77 -1.44 -5.99 -1.68
C MET A 77 -1.54 -7.41 -2.25
N GLN A 78 -2.67 -8.08 -2.08
CA GLN A 78 -2.88 -9.43 -2.62
C GLN A 78 -2.83 -9.42 -4.15
N LYS A 79 -3.58 -8.53 -4.81
CA LYS A 79 -3.55 -8.39 -6.28
C LYS A 79 -2.13 -8.18 -6.82
N LEU A 80 -1.34 -7.38 -6.12
CA LEU A 80 0.04 -7.10 -6.49
C LEU A 80 0.96 -8.33 -6.32
N GLN A 81 0.77 -9.12 -5.26
CA GLN A 81 1.49 -10.39 -5.09
C GLN A 81 1.09 -11.42 -6.15
N ASP A 82 -0.20 -11.50 -6.48
CA ASP A 82 -0.72 -12.39 -7.51
C ASP A 82 -0.13 -12.03 -8.88
N ALA A 83 -0.12 -10.75 -9.23
CA ALA A 83 0.48 -10.26 -10.47
C ALA A 83 1.97 -10.60 -10.56
N ARG A 84 2.73 -10.41 -9.47
CA ARG A 84 4.17 -10.76 -9.41
C ARG A 84 4.44 -12.26 -9.54
N THR A 85 3.52 -13.09 -9.03
CA THR A 85 3.66 -14.54 -9.05
C THR A 85 3.24 -15.12 -10.40
N GLY A 86 2.19 -14.56 -11.03
CA GLY A 86 1.71 -14.94 -12.35
C GLY A 86 2.56 -14.41 -13.52
N MET A 87 3.41 -13.42 -13.26
CA MET A 87 4.40 -12.91 -14.24
C MET A 87 5.71 -13.73 -14.26
N ARG A 88 5.74 -14.88 -13.58
CA ARG A 88 6.92 -15.74 -13.42
C ARG A 88 6.81 -17.03 -14.22
#